data_AF-A0A7Y0KL03-F1
#
_entry.id   AF-A0A7Y0KL03-F1
#
_cell.length_a   1.000
_cell.length_b   1.000
_cell.length_c   1.000
_cell.angle_alpha   90.00
_cell.angle_beta   90.00
_cell.angle_gamma   90.00
#
_symmetry.space_group_name_H-M   'P 1'
#
loop_
_entity.id
_entity.type
_entity.pdbx_description
1 polymer ?
#
loop_
_entity_poly.entity_id
_entity_poly.type
_entity_poly.pdbx_seq_one_letter_code
_entity_poly.pdbx_strand_id
1 'polypeptide(L)'
;MTAIEERAHRAAELLLPALDTPETLAARRGLREQVTALHEELRQALQASWAPETLAAAGGAAGTGDVARLLDLGELETVRDGLLASLGRVREAAARRAEAQERARALLDAMYADPAAHRGVRLTTDDLGLPGCCRWQVRPVLGVVGRLAGWWRVRVSSGCP
;
A
#
# COMPACT_ATOMS: atom_id res chain seq x y z
N MET A 1 -57.25 36.13 9.15
CA MET A 1 -56.57 35.08 8.38
C MET A 1 -55.63 35.80 7.44
N THR A 2 -54.47 36.11 7.97
CA THR A 2 -53.96 37.50 7.99
C THR A 2 -52.51 37.48 7.56
N ALA A 3 -52.05 38.51 6.85
CA ALA A 3 -50.67 38.71 6.37
C ALA A 3 -49.55 38.50 7.42
N ILE A 4 -49.92 38.37 8.70
CA ILE A 4 -49.06 37.98 9.83
C ILE A 4 -48.71 36.48 9.77
N GLU A 5 -49.65 35.59 9.44
CA GLU A 5 -49.41 34.15 9.25
C GLU A 5 -48.51 33.92 8.03
N GLU A 6 -48.72 34.66 6.94
CA GLU A 6 -47.93 34.56 5.72
C GLU A 6 -46.50 35.10 5.90
N ARG A 7 -46.33 36.17 6.70
CA ARG A 7 -45.01 36.65 7.13
C ARG A 7 -44.33 35.71 8.12
N ALA A 8 -45.08 35.09 9.03
CA ALA A 8 -44.54 34.10 9.96
C ALA A 8 -44.09 32.83 9.22
N HIS A 9 -44.81 32.41 8.18
CA HIS A 9 -44.43 31.27 7.34
C HIS A 9 -43.17 31.57 6.53
N ARG A 10 -43.08 32.74 5.88
CA ARG A 10 -41.84 33.18 5.20
C ARG A 10 -40.66 33.37 6.13
N ALA A 11 -40.88 33.87 7.35
CA ALA A 11 -39.82 34.05 8.35
C ALA A 11 -39.33 32.70 8.91
N ALA A 12 -40.21 31.70 9.04
CA ALA A 12 -39.85 30.34 9.42
C ALA A 12 -39.06 29.62 8.32
N GLU A 13 -39.40 29.86 7.05
CA GLU A 13 -38.68 29.35 5.88
C GLU A 13 -37.26 29.95 5.75
N LEU A 14 -37.03 31.16 6.26
CA LEU A 14 -35.73 31.84 6.29
C LEU A 14 -34.81 31.42 7.45
N LEU A 15 -35.30 30.64 8.43
CA LEU A 15 -34.59 30.29 9.67
C LEU A 15 -34.27 28.79 9.81
N LEU A 16 -34.79 27.94 8.93
CA LEU A 16 -34.35 26.55 8.84
C LEU A 16 -33.03 26.50 8.05
N PRO A 17 -31.93 25.93 8.60
CA PRO A 17 -30.79 25.59 7.76
C PRO A 17 -31.32 24.74 6.62
N ALA A 18 -30.97 25.11 5.38
CA ALA A 18 -31.41 24.38 4.19
C ALA A 18 -31.09 22.90 4.39
N LEU A 19 -32.11 22.10 4.69
CA LEU A 19 -31.94 20.67 4.90
C LEU A 19 -31.57 20.08 3.54
N ASP A 20 -30.57 19.21 3.54
CA ASP A 20 -30.13 18.51 2.33
C ASP A 20 -31.35 17.86 1.64
N THR A 21 -31.41 17.98 0.31
CA THR A 21 -32.43 17.31 -0.48
C THR A 21 -32.29 15.77 -0.32
N PRO A 22 -33.37 14.99 -0.48
CA PRO A 22 -33.30 13.54 -0.37
C PRO A 22 -32.28 12.91 -1.34
N GLU A 23 -32.08 13.51 -2.52
CA GLU A 23 -31.06 13.13 -3.50
C GLU A 23 -29.65 13.35 -2.93
N THR A 24 -29.42 14.50 -2.27
CA THR A 24 -28.14 14.82 -1.63
C THR A 24 -27.82 13.84 -0.50
N LEU A 25 -28.83 13.47 0.30
CA LEU A 25 -28.70 12.45 1.35
C LEU A 25 -28.41 11.05 0.78
N ALA A 26 -29.03 10.70 -0.34
CA ALA A 26 -28.75 9.45 -1.04
C ALA A 26 -27.32 9.41 -1.60
N ALA A 27 -26.87 10.50 -2.23
CA ALA A 27 -25.50 10.64 -2.74
C ALA A 27 -24.46 10.53 -1.62
N ARG A 28 -24.70 11.20 -0.49
CA ARG A 28 -23.82 11.13 0.69
C ARG A 28 -23.72 9.71 1.26
N ARG A 29 -24.84 8.97 1.32
CA ARG A 29 -24.84 7.56 1.75
C ARG A 29 -24.03 6.69 0.81
N GLY A 30 -24.26 6.81 -0.50
CA GLY A 30 -23.51 6.05 -1.52
C GLY A 30 -22.01 6.32 -1.47
N LEU A 31 -21.57 7.58 -1.30
CA LEU A 31 -20.15 7.89 -1.16
C LEU A 31 -19.54 7.32 0.12
N ARG A 32 -20.26 7.32 1.24
CA ARG A 32 -19.77 6.71 2.50
C ARG A 32 -19.59 5.20 2.37
N GLU A 33 -20.50 4.53 1.67
CA GLU A 33 -20.37 3.11 1.36
C GLU A 33 -19.13 2.85 0.50
N GLN A 34 -18.89 3.67 -0.53
CA GLN A 34 -17.67 3.59 -1.36
C GLN A 34 -16.39 3.81 -0.54
N VAL A 35 -16.35 4.84 0.30
CA VAL A 35 -15.21 5.13 1.18
C VAL A 35 -14.94 3.94 2.12
N THR A 36 -15.99 3.35 2.69
CA THR A 36 -15.86 2.19 3.57
C THR A 36 -15.30 0.98 2.82
N ALA A 37 -15.80 0.70 1.62
CA ALA A 37 -15.28 -0.37 0.77
C ALA A 37 -13.80 -0.15 0.39
N LEU A 38 -13.43 1.07 0.02
CA LEU A 38 -12.04 1.41 -0.35
C LEU A 38 -11.08 1.33 0.84
N HIS A 39 -11.51 1.74 2.04
CA HIS A 39 -10.74 1.53 3.26
C HIS A 39 -10.47 0.06 3.50
N GLU A 40 -11.49 -0.78 3.33
CA GLU A 40 -11.36 -2.23 3.49
C GLU A 40 -10.43 -2.84 2.44
N GLU A 41 -10.54 -2.45 1.17
CA GLU A 41 -9.61 -2.87 0.11
C GLU A 41 -8.17 -2.45 0.41
N LEU A 42 -7.96 -1.20 0.86
CA LEU A 42 -6.64 -0.70 1.23
C LEU A 42 -6.06 -1.48 2.42
N ARG A 43 -6.89 -1.75 3.43
CA ARG A 43 -6.50 -2.56 4.60
C ARG A 43 -6.08 -3.97 4.18
N GLN A 44 -6.85 -4.62 3.30
CA GLN A 44 -6.53 -5.95 2.77
C GLN A 44 -5.22 -5.94 1.98
N ALA A 45 -5.02 -4.94 1.12
CA ALA A 45 -3.80 -4.79 0.33
C ALA A 45 -2.55 -4.61 1.22
N LEU A 46 -2.67 -3.81 2.29
CA LEU A 46 -1.59 -3.61 3.25
C LEU A 46 -1.32 -4.88 4.09
N GLN A 47 -2.34 -5.65 4.45
CA GLN A 47 -2.16 -6.91 5.17
C GLN A 47 -1.51 -8.00 4.32
N ALA A 48 -1.73 -7.99 3.00
CA ALA A 48 -1.08 -8.91 2.08
C ALA A 48 0.42 -8.63 1.92
N SER A 49 0.89 -7.41 2.21
CA SER A 49 2.29 -7.01 2.09
C SER A 49 2.69 -6.03 3.20
N TRP A 50 3.36 -6.55 4.22
CA TRP A 50 3.94 -5.78 5.32
C TRP A 50 5.29 -5.12 4.97
N ALA A 51 5.62 -5.06 3.68
CA ALA A 51 6.90 -4.51 3.23
C ALA A 51 6.94 -2.99 3.51
N PRO A 52 8.06 -2.44 4.02
CA PRO A 52 8.18 -1.02 4.35
C PRO A 52 7.80 -0.08 3.19
N GLU A 53 8.15 -0.44 1.96
CA GLU A 53 7.84 0.30 0.75
C GLU A 53 6.33 0.32 0.43
N THR A 54 5.60 -0.76 0.73
CA THR A 54 4.14 -0.84 0.56
C THR A 54 3.46 0.04 1.61
N LEU A 55 3.93 -0.01 2.86
CA LEU A 55 3.42 0.84 3.94
C LEU A 55 3.68 2.33 3.68
N ALA A 56 4.88 2.67 3.21
CA ALA A 56 5.22 4.02 2.81
C ALA A 56 4.35 4.52 1.64
N ALA A 57 4.03 3.65 0.68
CA ALA A 57 3.18 3.99 -0.46
C ALA A 57 1.73 4.35 -0.05
N ALA A 58 1.23 3.79 1.06
CA ALA A 58 -0.06 4.13 1.63
C ALA A 58 -0.10 5.52 2.28
N GLY A 59 1.07 6.09 2.60
CA GLY A 59 1.21 7.44 3.14
C GLY A 59 0.50 8.47 2.27
N GLY A 60 -0.34 9.29 2.88
CA GLY A 60 -1.09 10.36 2.20
C GLY A 60 -2.62 10.26 2.30
N ALA A 61 -3.18 9.12 2.71
CA ALA A 61 -4.61 8.99 3.02
C ALA A 61 -4.97 9.48 4.44
N ALA A 62 -4.23 10.46 4.97
CA ALA A 62 -4.64 11.15 6.18
C ALA A 62 -5.81 12.06 5.81
N GLY A 63 -7.02 11.51 5.87
CA GLY A 63 -8.26 12.24 5.71
C GLY A 63 -8.27 13.49 6.57
N THR A 64 -8.80 14.56 6.00
CA THR A 64 -9.07 15.87 6.58
C THR A 64 -9.55 15.81 8.04
N GLY A 65 -8.64 16.10 8.98
CA GLY A 65 -8.93 16.72 10.28
C GLY A 65 -8.74 15.85 11.52
N ASP A 66 -8.02 16.42 12.50
CA ASP A 66 -7.77 15.93 13.87
C ASP A 66 -9.04 15.89 14.76
N VAL A 67 -10.23 16.06 14.17
CA VAL A 67 -11.49 16.25 14.90
C VAL A 67 -12.64 15.48 14.23
N ALA A 68 -13.37 14.70 15.03
CA ALA A 68 -14.55 13.96 14.57
C ALA A 68 -15.66 14.93 14.11
N ARG A 69 -15.94 14.96 12.81
CA ARG A 69 -16.99 15.78 12.20
C ARG A 69 -17.68 15.05 11.05
N LEU A 70 -18.89 15.50 10.71
CA LEU A 70 -19.56 15.05 9.49
C LEU A 70 -18.96 15.77 8.29
N LEU A 71 -18.50 14.99 7.31
CA LEU A 71 -18.01 15.50 6.03
C LEU A 71 -19.18 15.89 5.12
N ASP A 72 -18.98 16.97 4.38
CA ASP A 72 -19.86 17.33 3.27
C ASP A 72 -19.64 16.41 2.05
N LEU A 73 -20.37 16.65 0.96
CA LEU A 73 -20.31 15.81 -0.23
C LEU A 73 -18.94 15.89 -0.94
N GLY A 74 -18.41 17.09 -1.14
CA GLY A 74 -17.13 17.30 -1.83
C GLY A 74 -15.94 16.82 -1.01
N GLU A 75 -16.04 16.90 0.32
CA GLU A 75 -15.06 16.32 1.24
C GLU A 75 -15.06 14.79 1.16
N LEU A 76 -16.22 14.15 1.04
CA LEU A 76 -16.30 12.70 0.83
C LEU A 76 -15.70 12.27 -0.52
N GLU A 77 -15.92 13.04 -1.58
CA GLU A 77 -15.28 12.80 -2.89
C GLU A 77 -13.76 12.94 -2.80
N THR A 78 -13.27 13.96 -2.10
CA THR A 78 -11.84 14.16 -1.85
C THR A 78 -11.23 12.98 -1.10
N VAL A 79 -11.93 12.46 -0.08
CA VAL A 79 -11.50 11.26 0.65
C VAL A 79 -11.50 10.03 -0.27
N ARG A 80 -12.57 9.81 -1.04
CA ARG A 80 -12.65 8.69 -2.00
C ARG A 80 -11.48 8.73 -2.99
N ASP A 81 -11.21 9.89 -3.58
CA ASP A 81 -10.16 10.04 -4.60
C ASP A 81 -8.76 9.87 -3.99
N GLY A 82 -8.56 10.36 -2.75
CA GLY A 82 -7.35 10.11 -1.97
C GLY A 82 -7.13 8.63 -1.68
N LEU A 83 -8.20 7.88 -1.38
CA LEU A 83 -8.14 6.43 -1.16
C LEU A 83 -7.86 5.64 -2.44
N LEU A 84 -8.50 6.00 -3.55
CA LEU A 84 -8.21 5.41 -4.85
C LEU A 84 -6.74 5.61 -5.23
N ALA A 85 -6.23 6.84 -5.05
CA ALA A 85 -4.83 7.15 -5.29
C ALA A 85 -3.89 6.34 -4.37
N SER A 86 -4.22 6.22 -3.08
CA SER A 86 -3.45 5.43 -2.12
C SER A 86 -3.42 3.94 -2.49
N LEU A 87 -4.58 3.37 -2.81
CA LEU A 87 -4.72 1.99 -3.24
C LEU A 87 -3.94 1.71 -4.52
N GLY A 88 -3.95 2.64 -5.48
CA GLY A 88 -3.14 2.57 -6.69
C GLY A 88 -1.64 2.48 -6.37
N ARG A 89 -1.12 3.39 -5.53
CA ARG A 89 0.29 3.39 -5.11
C ARG A 89 0.69 2.10 -4.39
N VAL A 90 -0.17 1.61 -3.49
CA VAL A 90 0.05 0.36 -2.75
C VAL A 90 0.11 -0.84 -3.68
N ARG A 91 -0.85 -0.95 -4.62
CA ARG A 91 -0.86 -2.04 -5.62
C ARG A 91 0.37 -1.99 -6.52
N GLU A 92 0.77 -0.81 -6.95
CA GLU A 92 1.97 -0.63 -7.78
C GLU A 92 3.25 -1.01 -7.02
N ALA A 93 3.38 -0.58 -5.76
CA ALA A 93 4.50 -0.96 -4.90
C ALA A 93 4.58 -2.48 -4.69
N ALA A 94 3.45 -3.12 -4.41
CA ALA A 94 3.36 -4.56 -4.25
C ALA A 94 3.74 -5.30 -5.55
N ALA A 95 3.28 -4.84 -6.70
CA ALA A 95 3.62 -5.42 -8.00
C ALA A 95 5.12 -5.32 -8.30
N ARG A 96 5.71 -4.13 -8.14
CA ARG A 96 7.16 -3.93 -8.32
C ARG A 96 7.97 -4.83 -7.38
N ARG A 97 7.50 -5.01 -6.15
CA ARG A 97 8.14 -5.89 -5.19
C ARG A 97 8.07 -7.36 -5.60
N ALA A 98 6.92 -7.83 -6.06
CA ALA A 98 6.74 -9.19 -6.56
C ALA A 98 7.66 -9.46 -7.77
N GLU A 99 7.76 -8.52 -8.71
CA GLU A 99 8.67 -8.61 -9.85
C GLU A 99 10.15 -8.66 -9.43
N ALA A 100 10.53 -7.86 -8.42
CA ALA A 100 11.89 -7.90 -7.88
C ALA A 100 12.20 -9.26 -7.22
N GLN A 101 11.24 -9.83 -6.48
CA GLN A 101 11.38 -11.15 -5.87
C GLN A 101 11.52 -12.25 -6.91
N GLU A 102 10.73 -12.18 -7.99
CA GLU A 102 10.79 -13.16 -9.06
C GLU A 102 12.15 -13.13 -9.77
N ARG A 103 12.65 -11.93 -10.06
CA ARG A 103 14.01 -11.76 -10.60
C ARG A 103 15.08 -12.27 -9.63
N ALA A 104 14.91 -12.07 -8.33
CA ALA A 104 15.84 -12.57 -7.31
C ALA A 104 15.84 -14.10 -7.24
N ARG A 105 14.68 -14.76 -7.36
CA ARG A 105 14.57 -16.23 -7.41
C ARG A 105 15.25 -16.79 -8.66
N ALA A 106 14.98 -16.21 -9.83
CA ALA A 106 15.67 -16.58 -11.06
C ALA A 106 17.19 -16.38 -10.97
N LEU A 107 17.65 -15.30 -10.32
CA LEU A 107 19.07 -15.08 -10.07
C LEU A 107 19.66 -16.13 -9.11
N LEU A 108 18.91 -16.57 -8.10
CA LEU A 108 19.36 -17.63 -7.20
C LEU A 108 19.54 -18.95 -7.95
N ASP A 109 18.62 -19.30 -8.83
CA ASP A 109 18.73 -20.50 -9.67
C ASP A 109 19.95 -20.40 -10.60
N ALA A 110 20.17 -19.23 -11.22
CA ALA A 110 21.36 -18.97 -12.03
C ALA A 110 22.67 -19.05 -11.22
N MET A 111 22.67 -18.59 -9.96
CA MET A 111 23.81 -18.73 -9.04
C MET A 111 24.13 -20.19 -8.74
N TYR A 112 23.13 -21.07 -8.61
CA TYR A 112 23.36 -22.50 -8.41
C TYR A 112 23.83 -23.21 -9.68
N ALA A 113 23.32 -22.80 -10.86
CA ALA A 113 23.72 -23.35 -12.14
C ALA A 113 25.16 -22.97 -12.54
N ASP A 114 25.52 -21.69 -12.38
CA ASP A 114 26.89 -21.20 -12.60
C ASP A 114 27.30 -20.22 -11.49
N PRO A 115 27.84 -20.73 -10.37
CA PRO A 115 28.36 -19.88 -9.31
C PRO A 115 29.55 -19.02 -9.78
N ALA A 116 30.33 -19.48 -10.77
CA ALA A 116 31.53 -18.79 -11.21
C ALA A 116 31.21 -17.55 -12.05
N ALA A 117 30.06 -17.48 -12.71
CA ALA A 117 29.57 -16.27 -13.39
C ALA A 117 29.00 -15.22 -12.41
N HIS A 118 28.50 -15.66 -11.24
CA HIS A 118 27.78 -14.80 -10.28
C HIS A 118 28.61 -14.44 -9.04
N ARG A 119 29.92 -14.20 -9.23
CA ARG A 119 30.88 -13.96 -8.14
C ARG A 119 30.48 -12.76 -7.29
N GLY A 120 30.44 -12.93 -5.97
CA GLY A 120 30.20 -11.85 -5.03
C GLY A 120 28.73 -11.42 -4.89
N VAL A 121 27.84 -11.95 -5.73
CA VAL A 121 26.38 -11.75 -5.62
C VAL A 121 25.90 -12.24 -4.26
N ARG A 122 24.96 -11.49 -3.68
CA ARG A 122 24.33 -11.76 -2.38
C ARG A 122 22.82 -11.61 -2.53
N LEU A 123 22.09 -12.56 -1.97
CA LEU A 123 20.64 -12.50 -1.83
C LEU A 123 20.27 -12.75 -0.37
N THR A 124 19.21 -12.12 0.08
CA THR A 124 18.64 -12.29 1.41
C THR A 124 17.26 -12.93 1.31
N THR A 125 16.76 -13.40 2.44
CA THR A 125 15.39 -13.90 2.53
C THR A 125 14.37 -12.84 2.08
N ASP A 126 14.60 -11.58 2.44
CA ASP A 126 13.72 -10.47 2.02
C ASP A 126 13.73 -10.31 0.50
N ASP A 127 14.91 -10.33 -0.14
CA ASP A 127 15.01 -10.25 -1.61
C ASP A 127 14.18 -11.34 -2.29
N LEU A 128 14.11 -12.54 -1.71
CA LEU A 128 13.38 -13.70 -2.24
C LEU A 128 11.90 -13.76 -1.83
N GLY A 129 11.44 -12.89 -0.94
CA GLY A 129 10.08 -12.92 -0.39
C GLY A 129 9.82 -14.16 0.48
N LEU A 130 10.86 -14.69 1.14
CA LEU A 130 10.75 -15.84 2.04
C LEU A 130 10.66 -15.36 3.51
N PRO A 131 10.22 -16.21 4.45
CA PRO A 131 10.35 -15.91 5.88
C PRO A 131 11.75 -16.25 6.42
N GLY A 132 12.21 -15.54 7.45
CA GLY A 132 13.47 -15.80 8.15
C GLY A 132 14.63 -14.85 7.80
N CYS A 133 15.85 -15.25 8.14
CA CYS A 133 17.05 -14.40 8.15
C CYS A 133 18.20 -14.97 7.30
N CYS A 134 17.92 -15.88 6.38
CA CYS A 134 18.93 -16.52 5.54
C CYS A 134 19.56 -15.54 4.54
N ARG A 135 20.81 -15.81 4.21
CA ARG A 135 21.58 -15.10 3.19
C ARG A 135 22.29 -16.11 2.30
N TRP A 136 22.17 -15.92 0.99
CA TRP A 136 22.88 -16.66 -0.03
C TRP A 136 24.01 -15.81 -0.56
N GLN A 137 25.20 -16.39 -0.70
CA GLN A 137 26.34 -15.70 -1.26
C GLN A 137 27.24 -16.66 -2.03
N VAL A 138 27.68 -16.24 -3.21
CA VAL A 138 28.74 -16.94 -3.94
C VAL A 138 30.10 -16.64 -3.31
N ARG A 139 30.80 -17.69 -2.85
CA ARG A 139 32.13 -17.61 -2.24
C ARG A 139 33.11 -18.55 -2.96
N PRO A 140 34.40 -18.20 -3.02
CA PRO A 140 35.41 -19.12 -3.53
C PRO A 140 35.64 -20.26 -2.55
N VAL A 141 35.82 -21.46 -3.07
CA VAL A 141 36.18 -22.66 -2.29
C VAL A 141 37.66 -22.54 -1.89
N LEU A 142 38.05 -22.91 -0.67
CA LEU A 142 39.47 -22.82 -0.22
C LEU A 142 40.12 -21.42 -0.34
N GLY A 143 39.33 -20.34 -0.22
CA GLY A 143 39.88 -18.98 -0.12
C GLY A 143 40.53 -18.46 -1.42
N VAL A 144 41.80 -18.06 -1.36
CA VAL A 144 42.52 -17.47 -2.52
C VAL A 144 42.74 -18.51 -3.62
N VAL A 145 43.01 -19.77 -3.25
CA VAL A 145 43.31 -20.85 -4.21
C VAL A 145 42.11 -21.11 -5.12
N GLY A 146 40.91 -21.33 -4.56
CA GLY A 146 39.74 -21.53 -5.42
C GLY A 146 39.33 -20.28 -6.18
N ARG A 147 39.74 -19.08 -5.74
CA ARG A 147 39.56 -17.86 -6.54
C ARG A 147 40.37 -17.89 -7.83
N LEU A 148 41.62 -18.37 -7.76
CA LEU A 148 42.50 -18.52 -8.92
C LEU A 148 42.12 -19.72 -9.79
N ALA A 149 41.66 -20.81 -9.17
CA ALA A 149 41.25 -22.03 -9.87
C ALA A 149 39.80 -21.98 -10.39
N GLY A 150 39.06 -20.88 -10.16
CA GLY A 150 37.67 -20.74 -10.60
C GLY A 150 36.68 -21.62 -9.85
N TRP A 151 37.01 -22.07 -8.63
CA TRP A 151 36.14 -22.90 -7.80
C TRP A 151 35.23 -22.03 -6.93
N TRP A 152 33.95 -21.98 -7.30
CA TRP A 152 32.93 -21.16 -6.64
C TRP A 152 31.77 -22.01 -6.17
N ARG A 153 31.15 -21.61 -5.06
CA ARG A 153 29.99 -22.27 -4.46
C ARG A 153 29.02 -21.24 -3.91
N VAL A 154 27.72 -21.51 -4.04
CA VAL A 154 26.69 -20.82 -3.28
C VAL A 154 26.72 -21.30 -1.83
N ARG A 155 26.95 -20.39 -0.90
CA ARG A 155 26.88 -20.64 0.54
C ARG A 155 25.62 -19.99 1.09
N VAL A 156 24.86 -20.76 1.87
CA VAL A 156 23.75 -20.26 2.68
C VAL A 156 24.24 -20.05 4.10
N SER A 157 23.89 -18.93 4.70
CA SER A 157 24.14 -18.66 6.13
C SER A 157 22.84 -18.18 6.75
N SER A 158 22.49 -18.73 7.92
CA SER A 158 21.51 -18.12 8.81
C SER A 158 22.13 -16.83 9.36
N GLY A 159 21.59 -15.68 8.98
CA GLY A 159 22.07 -14.36 9.38
C GLY A 159 21.31 -13.78 10.57
N CYS A 160 20.65 -14.61 11.37
CA CYS A 160 20.01 -14.17 12.61
C CYS A 160 21.11 -13.75 13.60
N PRO A 161 21.12 -12.49 14.08
CA PRO A 161 22.02 -12.06 15.14
C PRO A 161 21.74 -12.77 16.46
#